data_AF-A0A960M766-F1
#
_entry.id   AF-A0A960M766-F1
#
_cell.length_a   1.000
_cell.length_b   1.000
_cell.length_c   1.000
_cell.angle_alpha   90.00
_cell.angle_beta   90.00
_cell.angle_gamma   90.00
#
_symmetry.space_group_name_H-M   'P 1'
#
loop_
_entity.id
_entity.type
_entity.pdbx_description
1 polymer ?
#
loop_
_entity_poly.entity_id
_entity_poly.type
_entity_poly.pdbx_seq_one_letter_code
_entity_poly.pdbx_strand_id
1 'polypeptide(L)'
;NIEFFPSKAESALDVLIYGGELKDAYRFGETQGNSTMNINKNSSIHVRAGRSEKDKIWSILRSLQSKILCEGLEKQEPLTEAEKEMITSTQFPISSLMILMGQWEGKNVEKHVSLRQCAEIIAFERVAEYVEQIVKTLLVQTEASQSKQIEQESFESFKKGLEQTLVRIERLKSDNYRKMSEKQKIIQFLIDIEKNLRDKPGANL
;
A
#
# COMPACT_ATOMS: atom_id res chain seq x y z
N ASN A 1 -21.16 -3.38 31.93
CA ASN A 1 -19.94 -2.65 31.52
C ASN A 1 -19.76 -2.80 30.03
N ILE A 2 -19.75 -1.68 29.30
CA ILE A 2 -19.33 -1.65 27.90
C ILE A 2 -17.81 -1.73 27.89
N GLU A 3 -17.26 -2.64 27.10
CA GLU A 3 -15.82 -2.86 27.00
C GLU A 3 -15.29 -2.21 25.72
N PHE A 4 -14.25 -1.38 25.85
CA PHE A 4 -13.63 -0.67 24.74
C PHE A 4 -12.31 -1.33 24.35
N PHE A 5 -12.10 -1.46 23.06
CA PHE A 5 -10.95 -2.16 22.48
C PHE A 5 -10.06 -1.14 21.76
N PRO A 6 -8.79 -0.96 22.17
CA PRO A 6 -7.92 0.01 21.53
C PRO A 6 -7.65 -0.35 20.07
N SER A 7 -7.59 0.67 19.22
CA SER A 7 -7.30 0.54 17.78
C SER A 7 -5.99 -0.21 17.53
N LYS A 8 -6.00 -1.10 16.53
CA LYS A 8 -4.83 -1.83 16.02
C LYS A 8 -4.46 -1.40 14.60
N ALA A 9 -4.93 -0.24 14.15
CA ALA A 9 -4.87 0.19 12.75
C ALA A 9 -3.43 0.28 12.19
N GLU A 10 -2.45 0.71 13.00
CA GLU A 10 -1.05 0.77 12.55
C GLU A 10 -0.46 -0.62 12.32
N SER A 11 -0.63 -1.53 13.29
CA SER A 11 -0.16 -2.90 13.14
C SER A 11 -0.89 -3.62 12.01
N ALA A 12 -2.17 -3.31 11.79
CA ALA A 12 -2.93 -3.81 10.65
C ALA A 12 -2.40 -3.26 9.32
N LEU A 13 -2.08 -1.96 9.25
CA LEU A 13 -1.47 -1.32 8.09
C LEU A 13 -0.15 -2.03 7.71
N ASP A 14 0.75 -2.22 8.69
CA ASP A 14 2.03 -2.90 8.47
C ASP A 14 1.85 -4.34 8.00
N VAL A 15 0.95 -5.10 8.63
CA VAL A 15 0.69 -6.51 8.26
C VAL A 15 0.05 -6.62 6.87
N LEU A 16 -0.81 -5.68 6.48
CA LEU A 16 -1.41 -5.66 5.14
C LEU A 16 -0.37 -5.32 4.05
N ILE A 17 0.53 -4.37 4.34
CA ILE A 17 1.57 -3.95 3.39
C ILE A 17 2.66 -5.02 3.27
N TYR A 18 3.19 -5.51 4.40
CA TYR A 18 4.41 -6.31 4.44
C TYR A 18 4.18 -7.80 4.69
N GLY A 19 2.98 -8.19 5.09
CA GLY A 19 2.71 -9.53 5.61
C GLY A 19 3.14 -9.68 7.07
N GLY A 20 2.97 -10.88 7.61
CA GLY A 20 3.30 -11.20 9.00
C GLY A 20 2.07 -11.52 9.84
N GLU A 21 2.15 -11.24 11.12
CA GLU A 21 1.13 -11.59 12.11
C GLU A 21 0.69 -10.36 12.90
N LEU A 22 -0.62 -10.11 12.90
CA LEU A 22 -1.24 -9.24 13.88
C LEU A 22 -1.64 -10.08 15.09
N LYS A 23 -0.87 -9.93 16.18
CA LYS A 23 -1.16 -10.55 17.48
C LYS A 23 -2.24 -9.77 18.22
N ASP A 24 -2.94 -10.47 19.11
CA ASP A 24 -3.98 -9.91 19.98
C ASP A 24 -5.07 -9.16 19.20
N ALA A 25 -5.40 -9.65 18.00
CA ALA A 25 -6.51 -9.18 17.23
C ALA A 25 -7.83 -9.53 17.93
N TYR A 26 -8.83 -8.69 17.71
CA TYR A 26 -10.18 -8.90 18.21
C TYR A 26 -10.97 -9.69 17.18
N ARG A 27 -11.63 -10.76 17.63
CA ARG A 27 -12.53 -11.55 16.78
C ARG A 27 -13.88 -11.69 17.46
N PHE A 28 -14.96 -11.46 16.71
CA PHE A 28 -16.29 -11.82 17.18
C PHE A 28 -16.34 -13.34 17.39
N GLY A 29 -16.77 -13.76 18.58
CA GLY A 29 -17.06 -15.16 18.88
C GLY A 29 -18.24 -15.68 18.05
N GLU A 30 -18.41 -17.00 18.02
CA GLU A 30 -19.59 -17.61 17.41
C GLU A 30 -20.83 -17.16 18.19
N THR A 31 -21.72 -16.42 17.53
CA THR A 31 -23.02 -16.02 18.09
C THR A 31 -23.92 -17.25 18.18
N GLN A 32 -24.07 -17.81 19.38
CA GLN A 32 -25.16 -18.74 19.68
C GLN A 32 -26.33 -17.96 20.29
N GLY A 33 -27.38 -17.71 19.49
CA GLY A 33 -28.67 -17.18 19.96
C GLY A 33 -28.67 -15.69 20.39
N ASN A 34 -29.67 -15.31 21.22
CA ASN A 34 -29.92 -13.95 21.75
C ASN A 34 -28.85 -13.46 22.77
N SER A 35 -27.63 -13.99 22.72
CA SER A 35 -26.56 -13.61 23.64
C SER A 35 -25.81 -12.37 23.13
N THR A 36 -25.40 -11.52 24.07
CA THR A 36 -24.50 -10.37 23.85
C THR A 36 -23.26 -10.79 23.06
N MET A 37 -22.87 -10.01 22.04
CA MET A 37 -21.66 -10.24 21.25
C MET A 37 -20.46 -10.50 22.16
N ASN A 38 -19.87 -11.69 22.06
CA ASN A 38 -18.63 -12.03 22.75
C ASN A 38 -17.44 -11.68 21.84
N ILE A 39 -16.43 -10.99 22.37
CA ILE A 39 -15.20 -10.66 21.65
C ILE A 39 -14.08 -11.50 22.23
N ASN A 40 -13.56 -12.43 21.42
CA ASN A 40 -12.35 -13.17 21.76
C ASN A 40 -11.13 -12.26 21.57
N LYS A 41 -10.46 -11.99 22.68
CA LYS A 41 -9.14 -11.34 22.72
C LYS A 41 -8.08 -12.44 22.57
N ASN A 42 -6.96 -12.14 21.91
CA ASN A 42 -5.86 -13.07 21.60
C ASN A 42 -6.07 -13.92 20.34
N SER A 43 -6.83 -13.42 19.36
CA SER A 43 -6.78 -14.01 18.02
C SER A 43 -5.56 -13.50 17.27
N SER A 44 -4.98 -14.35 16.42
CA SER A 44 -3.89 -13.95 15.52
C SER A 44 -4.40 -13.91 14.08
N ILE A 45 -4.17 -12.80 13.40
CA ILE A 45 -4.44 -12.67 11.96
C ILE A 45 -3.12 -12.78 11.22
N HIS A 46 -3.01 -13.76 10.33
CA HIS A 46 -1.81 -14.03 9.55
C HIS A 46 -1.99 -13.65 8.08
N VAL A 47 -1.09 -12.80 7.58
CA VAL A 47 -0.90 -12.54 6.15
C VAL A 47 0.38 -13.24 5.71
N ARG A 48 0.21 -14.36 4.99
CA ARG A 48 1.35 -15.19 4.53
C ARG A 48 2.25 -14.41 3.57
N ALA A 49 3.52 -14.78 3.53
CA ALA A 49 4.46 -14.30 2.52
C ALA A 49 3.90 -14.52 1.09
N GLY A 50 4.09 -13.55 0.20
CA GLY A 50 3.52 -13.59 -1.16
C GLY A 50 2.03 -13.21 -1.23
N ARG A 51 1.36 -12.97 -0.09
CA ARG A 51 -0.02 -12.47 -0.04
C ARG A 51 -0.12 -11.02 0.42
N SER A 52 0.98 -10.44 0.88
CA SER A 52 1.05 -9.01 1.24
C SER A 52 0.84 -8.13 0.00
N GLU A 53 0.34 -6.92 0.21
CA GLU A 53 0.10 -6.02 -0.93
C GLU A 53 1.40 -5.63 -1.63
N LYS A 54 2.49 -5.45 -0.87
CA LYS A 54 3.83 -5.23 -1.44
C LYS A 54 4.28 -6.37 -2.33
N ASP A 55 4.09 -7.62 -1.91
CA ASP A 55 4.55 -8.78 -2.71
C ASP A 55 3.74 -8.93 -4.00
N LYS A 56 2.42 -8.68 -3.96
CA LYS A 56 1.57 -8.68 -5.16
C LYS A 56 2.02 -7.61 -6.15
N ILE A 57 2.20 -6.39 -5.68
CA ILE A 57 2.63 -5.27 -6.52
C ILE A 57 4.03 -5.53 -7.09
N TRP A 58 4.94 -6.04 -6.26
CA TRP A 58 6.27 -6.41 -6.72
C TRP A 58 6.23 -7.46 -7.83
N SER A 59 5.36 -8.48 -7.71
CA SER A 59 5.13 -9.46 -8.77
C SER A 59 4.61 -8.83 -10.06
N ILE A 60 3.68 -7.87 -9.97
CA ILE A 60 3.15 -7.13 -11.12
C ILE A 60 4.26 -6.31 -11.79
N LEU A 61 5.06 -5.56 -11.02
CA LEU A 61 6.17 -4.77 -11.56
C LEU A 61 7.24 -5.64 -12.25
N ARG A 62 7.52 -6.83 -11.70
CA ARG A 62 8.43 -7.81 -12.31
C ARG A 62 7.85 -8.40 -13.60
N SER A 63 6.54 -8.67 -13.63
CA SER A 63 5.84 -9.11 -14.83
C SER A 63 5.91 -8.06 -15.94
N LEU A 64 5.63 -6.78 -15.62
CA LEU A 64 5.79 -5.66 -16.55
C LEU A 64 7.21 -5.54 -17.09
N GLN A 65 8.22 -5.62 -16.21
CA GLN A 65 9.62 -5.60 -16.61
C GLN A 65 9.95 -6.75 -17.58
N SER A 66 9.46 -7.97 -17.30
CA SER A 66 9.66 -9.13 -18.16
C SER A 66 9.03 -8.95 -19.55
N LYS A 67 7.85 -8.32 -19.63
CA LYS A 67 7.18 -8.06 -20.92
C LYS A 67 7.89 -7.01 -21.75
N ILE A 68 8.45 -5.98 -21.10
CA ILE A 68 9.30 -4.97 -21.74
C ILE A 68 10.59 -5.63 -22.27
N LEU A 69 11.20 -6.53 -21.51
CA LEU A 69 12.39 -7.29 -21.93
C LEU A 69 12.15 -8.16 -23.17
N CYS A 70 10.93 -8.65 -23.33
CA CYS A 70 10.52 -9.50 -24.45
C CYS A 70 9.82 -8.73 -25.57
N GLU A 71 9.83 -7.39 -25.52
CA GLU A 71 9.22 -6.55 -26.54
C GLU A 71 9.92 -6.75 -27.90
N GLY A 72 9.12 -7.03 -28.95
CA GLY A 72 9.63 -7.35 -30.29
C GLY A 72 9.89 -8.83 -30.57
N LEU A 73 9.61 -9.75 -29.62
CA LEU A 73 9.62 -11.19 -29.87
C LEU A 73 8.25 -11.69 -30.37
N GLU A 74 8.22 -12.71 -31.23
CA GLU A 74 7.01 -13.24 -31.89
C GLU A 74 5.89 -13.73 -30.93
N LYS A 75 6.19 -13.96 -29.64
CA LYS A 75 5.24 -14.43 -28.62
C LYS A 75 5.13 -13.46 -27.45
N GLN A 76 4.75 -12.22 -27.74
CA GLN A 76 4.54 -11.22 -26.70
C GLN A 76 3.22 -11.50 -25.96
N GLU A 77 3.31 -11.65 -24.64
CA GLU A 77 2.12 -11.81 -23.81
C GLU A 77 1.41 -10.46 -23.60
N PRO A 78 0.07 -10.39 -23.74
CA PRO A 78 -0.67 -9.16 -23.50
C PRO A 78 -0.63 -8.77 -22.01
N LEU A 79 -0.90 -7.49 -21.73
CA LEU A 79 -1.08 -7.03 -20.35
C LEU A 79 -2.30 -7.71 -19.71
N THR A 80 -2.09 -8.23 -18.50
CA THR A 80 -3.14 -8.73 -17.61
C THR A 80 -3.96 -7.59 -17.04
N GLU A 81 -5.16 -7.87 -16.54
CA GLU A 81 -6.00 -6.84 -15.91
C GLU A 81 -5.33 -6.21 -14.68
N ALA A 82 -4.62 -6.99 -13.87
CA ALA A 82 -3.89 -6.46 -12.71
C ALA A 82 -2.77 -5.49 -13.12
N GLU A 83 -2.09 -5.75 -14.25
CA GLU A 83 -1.08 -4.83 -14.80
C GLU A 83 -1.71 -3.56 -15.36
N LYS A 84 -2.84 -3.67 -16.06
CA LYS A 84 -3.59 -2.50 -16.56
C LYS A 84 -4.08 -1.62 -15.41
N GLU A 85 -4.72 -2.25 -14.42
CA GLU A 85 -5.20 -1.55 -13.22
C GLU A 85 -4.05 -0.82 -12.54
N MET A 86 -2.90 -1.50 -12.35
CA MET A 86 -1.69 -0.91 -11.79
C MET A 86 -1.26 0.35 -12.55
N ILE A 87 -1.23 0.31 -13.89
CA ILE A 87 -0.86 1.47 -14.71
C ILE A 87 -1.85 2.63 -14.57
N THR A 88 -3.14 2.34 -14.41
CA THR A 88 -4.20 3.37 -14.43
C THR A 88 -4.60 3.92 -13.05
N SER A 89 -4.36 3.18 -11.98
CA SER A 89 -5.03 3.44 -10.68
C SER A 89 -4.11 3.97 -9.58
N THR A 90 -2.80 4.04 -9.80
CA THR A 90 -1.82 4.50 -8.80
C THR A 90 -1.36 5.92 -9.09
N GLN A 91 -1.11 6.67 -8.02
CA GLN A 91 -0.47 7.98 -8.09
C GLN A 91 1.03 7.87 -8.34
N PHE A 92 1.64 6.70 -8.13
CA PHE A 92 3.03 6.47 -8.48
C PHE A 92 3.21 6.58 -10.01
N PRO A 93 4.26 7.25 -10.51
CA PRO A 93 4.48 7.47 -11.95
C PRO A 93 4.98 6.18 -12.65
N ILE A 94 4.10 5.19 -12.80
CA ILE A 94 4.42 3.89 -13.41
C ILE A 94 4.84 4.04 -14.86
N SER A 95 4.24 4.96 -15.61
CA SER A 95 4.63 5.23 -17.00
C SER A 95 6.11 5.62 -17.10
N SER A 96 6.59 6.53 -16.26
CA SER A 96 8.01 6.90 -16.20
C SER A 96 8.90 5.73 -15.83
N LEU A 97 8.47 4.91 -14.86
CA LEU A 97 9.20 3.70 -14.49
C LEU A 97 9.31 2.71 -15.68
N MET A 98 8.22 2.51 -16.42
CA MET A 98 8.20 1.65 -17.62
C MET A 98 9.09 2.21 -18.75
N ILE A 99 9.10 3.52 -18.97
CA ILE A 99 10.00 4.16 -19.94
C ILE A 99 11.46 3.87 -19.57
N LEU A 100 11.83 4.07 -18.30
CA LEU A 100 13.17 3.75 -17.81
C LEU A 100 13.49 2.25 -17.99
N MET A 101 12.52 1.37 -17.75
CA MET A 101 12.69 -0.06 -18.01
C MET A 101 13.00 -0.38 -19.46
N GLY A 102 12.30 0.26 -20.40
CA GLY A 102 12.53 0.09 -21.83
C GLY A 102 13.89 0.61 -22.27
N GLN A 103 14.29 1.81 -21.80
CA GLN A 103 15.57 2.43 -22.17
C GLN A 103 16.79 1.58 -21.81
N TRP A 104 16.72 0.83 -20.73
CA TRP A 104 17.81 0.01 -20.21
C TRP A 104 17.67 -1.48 -20.51
N GLU A 105 16.82 -1.84 -21.47
CA GLU A 105 16.51 -3.23 -21.82
C GLU A 105 16.26 -4.07 -20.55
N GLY A 106 15.55 -3.54 -19.55
CA GLY A 106 15.27 -4.18 -18.26
C GLY A 106 16.46 -4.62 -17.39
N LYS A 107 17.71 -4.65 -17.87
CA LYS A 107 18.88 -5.28 -17.21
C LYS A 107 19.52 -4.44 -16.11
N ASN A 108 19.52 -3.11 -16.24
CA ASN A 108 20.18 -2.22 -15.28
C ASN A 108 19.21 -1.46 -14.37
N VAL A 109 17.90 -1.57 -14.60
CA VAL A 109 16.87 -0.81 -13.85
C VAL A 109 16.99 -1.05 -12.36
N GLU A 110 17.08 -2.32 -11.95
CA GLU A 110 17.14 -2.67 -10.53
C GLU A 110 18.42 -2.19 -9.82
N LYS A 111 19.49 -1.87 -10.56
CA LYS A 111 20.72 -1.30 -9.99
C LYS A 111 20.55 0.15 -9.54
N HIS A 112 19.60 0.89 -10.13
CA HIS A 112 19.39 2.31 -9.84
C HIS A 112 18.01 2.60 -9.25
N VAL A 113 17.01 1.78 -9.58
CA VAL A 113 15.63 1.90 -9.08
C VAL A 113 15.14 0.53 -8.61
N SER A 114 15.05 0.37 -7.29
CA SER A 114 14.54 -0.86 -6.68
C SER A 114 13.03 -1.01 -6.89
N LEU A 115 12.61 -2.01 -7.69
CA LEU A 115 11.19 -2.35 -7.86
C LEU A 115 10.51 -2.74 -6.55
N ARG A 116 11.27 -3.27 -5.59
CA ARG A 116 10.77 -3.60 -4.25
C ARG A 116 10.42 -2.35 -3.44
N GLN A 117 11.21 -1.27 -3.58
CA GLN A 117 10.90 0.02 -2.97
C GLN A 117 9.72 0.71 -3.67
N CYS A 118 9.63 0.61 -5.01
CA CYS A 118 8.45 1.10 -5.75
C CYS A 118 7.18 0.37 -5.30
N ALA A 119 7.25 -0.97 -5.15
CA ALA A 119 6.13 -1.77 -4.67
C ALA A 119 5.71 -1.38 -3.25
N GLU A 120 6.66 -1.06 -2.36
CA GLU A 120 6.35 -0.57 -1.01
C GLU A 120 5.58 0.75 -1.03
N ILE A 121 6.01 1.71 -1.86
CA ILE A 121 5.35 3.03 -1.98
C ILE A 121 3.91 2.89 -2.47
N ILE A 122 3.70 2.05 -3.50
CA ILE A 122 2.37 1.80 -4.07
C ILE A 122 1.51 0.97 -3.10
N ALA A 123 2.08 -0.01 -2.41
CA ALA A 123 1.37 -0.80 -1.42
C ALA A 123 0.87 0.07 -0.27
N PHE A 124 1.72 1.00 0.20
CA PHE A 124 1.32 1.95 1.21
C PHE A 124 0.15 2.81 0.73
N GLU A 125 0.24 3.37 -0.48
CA GLU A 125 -0.84 4.19 -1.07
C GLU A 125 -2.19 3.46 -1.02
N ARG A 126 -2.25 2.23 -1.53
CA ARG A 126 -3.48 1.43 -1.60
C ARG A 126 -4.02 1.03 -0.22
N VAL A 127 -3.15 0.58 0.68
CA VAL A 127 -3.59 0.10 2.00
C VAL A 127 -3.96 1.26 2.93
N ALA A 128 -3.24 2.39 2.87
CA ALA A 128 -3.51 3.53 3.73
C ALA A 128 -4.90 4.13 3.48
N GLU A 129 -5.33 4.20 2.22
CA GLU A 129 -6.68 4.65 1.87
C GLU A 129 -7.76 3.72 2.45
N TYR A 130 -7.57 2.41 2.31
CA TYR A 130 -8.48 1.42 2.88
C TYR A 130 -8.59 1.50 4.41
N VAL A 131 -7.44 1.56 5.11
CA VAL A 131 -7.42 1.65 6.58
C VAL A 131 -8.03 2.96 7.06
N GLU A 132 -7.75 4.07 6.38
CA GLU A 132 -8.34 5.37 6.70
C GLU A 132 -9.87 5.34 6.58
N GLN A 133 -10.41 4.74 5.50
CA GLN A 133 -11.86 4.62 5.32
C GLN A 133 -12.51 3.84 6.46
N ILE A 134 -11.91 2.72 6.90
CA ILE A 134 -12.40 1.96 8.06
C ILE A 134 -12.42 2.83 9.31
N VAL A 135 -11.33 3.55 9.60
CA VAL A 135 -11.23 4.38 10.81
C VAL A 135 -12.26 5.53 10.77
N LYS A 136 -12.48 6.15 9.61
CA LYS A 136 -13.53 7.16 9.41
C LYS A 136 -14.92 6.59 9.65
N THR A 137 -15.22 5.40 9.11
CA THR A 137 -16.51 4.73 9.36
C THR A 137 -16.71 4.43 10.85
N LEU A 138 -15.68 3.93 11.53
CA LEU A 138 -15.74 3.68 12.97
C LEU A 138 -15.97 4.97 13.77
N LEU A 139 -15.34 6.08 13.37
CA LEU A 139 -15.54 7.37 14.02
C LEU A 139 -17.00 7.84 13.88
N VAL A 140 -17.58 7.78 12.68
CA VAL A 140 -18.99 8.12 12.44
C VAL A 140 -19.94 7.24 13.26
N GLN A 141 -19.68 5.93 13.31
CA GLN A 141 -20.49 5.01 14.12
C GLN A 141 -20.38 5.28 15.61
N THR A 142 -19.18 5.67 16.06
CA THR A 142 -18.90 6.08 17.43
C THR A 142 -19.76 7.31 17.75
N GLU A 143 -19.65 8.39 16.99
CA GLU A 143 -20.43 9.62 17.18
C GLU A 143 -21.96 9.40 17.15
N ALA A 144 -22.42 8.55 16.23
CA ALA A 144 -23.83 8.14 16.15
C ALA A 144 -24.30 7.35 17.39
N SER A 145 -23.38 6.69 18.10
CA SER A 145 -23.67 5.99 19.36
C SER A 145 -23.64 6.94 20.57
N GLN A 146 -22.78 7.97 20.55
CA GLN A 146 -22.75 9.02 21.57
C GLN A 146 -24.08 9.76 21.67
N SER A 147 -24.60 10.18 20.51
CA SER A 147 -25.88 10.90 20.39
C SER A 147 -27.09 10.12 20.92
N LYS A 148 -26.93 8.81 21.20
CA LYS A 148 -27.97 7.91 21.71
C LYS A 148 -27.84 7.59 23.21
N GLN A 149 -27.21 8.49 24.00
CA GLN A 149 -27.14 8.47 25.49
C GLN A 149 -25.98 7.68 26.14
N ILE A 150 -24.85 7.46 25.45
CA ILE A 150 -23.65 6.88 26.06
C ILE A 150 -22.64 8.01 26.37
N GLU A 151 -22.87 8.75 27.45
CA GLU A 151 -21.84 9.61 28.03
C GLU A 151 -21.02 8.79 29.04
N GLN A 152 -19.94 8.18 28.56
CA GLN A 152 -18.95 7.49 29.41
C GLN A 152 -17.54 7.98 29.04
N GLU A 153 -16.69 8.22 30.02
CA GLU A 153 -15.29 8.64 29.85
C GLU A 153 -14.50 7.71 28.92
N SER A 154 -14.83 6.41 28.94
CA SER A 154 -14.26 5.39 28.06
C SER A 154 -14.61 5.57 26.57
N PHE A 155 -15.76 6.18 26.29
CA PHE A 155 -16.20 6.50 24.93
C PHE A 155 -15.37 7.64 24.34
N GLU A 156 -15.16 8.72 25.10
CA GLU A 156 -14.31 9.84 24.68
C GLU A 156 -12.86 9.40 24.45
N SER A 157 -12.36 8.50 25.31
CA SER A 157 -11.03 7.90 25.14
C SER A 157 -10.92 7.11 23.83
N PHE A 158 -11.95 6.32 23.48
CA PHE A 158 -11.98 5.56 22.23
C PHE A 158 -12.06 6.48 20.99
N LYS A 159 -12.95 7.48 21.02
CA LYS A 159 -13.07 8.49 19.96
C LYS A 159 -11.73 9.18 19.71
N LYS A 160 -11.09 9.67 20.78
CA LYS A 160 -9.76 10.30 20.72
C LYS A 160 -8.70 9.36 20.14
N GLY A 161 -8.77 8.07 20.46
CA GLY A 161 -7.89 7.05 19.87
C GLY A 161 -8.06 6.89 18.35
N LEU A 162 -9.30 6.95 17.85
CA LEU A 162 -9.59 6.92 16.40
C LEU A 162 -9.10 8.21 15.71
N GLU A 163 -9.33 9.38 16.30
CA GLU A 163 -8.84 10.66 15.78
C GLU A 163 -7.30 10.71 15.70
N GLN A 164 -6.62 10.25 16.75
CA GLN A 164 -5.15 10.13 16.77
C GLN A 164 -4.65 9.17 15.70
N THR A 165 -5.37 8.07 15.47
CA THR A 165 -5.07 7.11 14.39
C THR A 165 -5.15 7.79 13.02
N LEU A 166 -6.20 8.59 12.76
CA LEU A 166 -6.33 9.33 11.49
C LEU A 166 -5.19 10.33 11.28
N VAL A 167 -4.86 11.13 12.30
CA VAL A 167 -3.74 12.08 12.24
C VAL A 167 -2.42 11.36 11.92
N ARG A 168 -2.24 10.16 12.47
CA ARG A 168 -1.03 9.35 12.20
C ARG A 168 -1.01 8.79 10.79
N ILE A 169 -2.13 8.27 10.28
CA ILE A 169 -2.23 7.80 8.89
C ILE A 169 -1.91 8.95 7.92
N GLU A 170 -2.42 10.16 8.16
CA GLU A 170 -2.14 11.32 7.32
C GLU A 170 -0.65 11.73 7.33
N ARG A 171 0.03 11.63 8.49
CA ARG A 171 1.49 11.82 8.55
C ARG A 171 2.23 10.77 7.71
N LEU A 172 1.85 9.50 7.84
CA LEU A 172 2.47 8.41 7.07
C LEU A 172 2.23 8.55 5.57
N LYS A 173 1.04 9.01 5.14
CA LYS A 173 0.77 9.37 3.74
C LYS A 173 1.68 10.50 3.27
N SER A 174 1.82 11.57 4.06
CA SER A 174 2.72 12.69 3.74
C SER A 174 4.17 12.22 3.55
N ASP A 175 4.64 11.32 4.43
CA ASP A 175 5.95 10.69 4.28
C ASP A 175 6.04 9.82 3.02
N ASN A 176 4.99 9.06 2.69
CA ASN A 176 4.94 8.25 1.47
C ASN A 176 4.95 9.11 0.20
N TYR A 177 4.23 10.24 0.20
CA TYR A 177 4.26 11.22 -0.90
C TYR A 177 5.66 11.81 -1.10
N ARG A 178 6.39 12.11 -0.01
CA ARG A 178 7.78 12.54 -0.11
C ARG A 178 8.65 11.46 -0.77
N LYS A 179 8.56 10.20 -0.30
CA LYS A 179 9.30 9.06 -0.89
C LYS A 179 8.97 8.88 -2.37
N MET A 180 7.69 9.01 -2.74
CA MET A 180 7.23 8.93 -4.12
C MET A 180 7.85 10.04 -4.98
N SER A 181 7.82 11.29 -4.51
CA SER A 181 8.42 12.44 -5.20
C SER A 181 9.93 12.27 -5.40
N GLU A 182 10.64 11.82 -4.36
CA GLU A 182 12.07 11.53 -4.45
C GLU A 182 12.37 10.44 -5.50
N LYS A 183 11.59 9.35 -5.49
CA LYS A 183 11.73 8.30 -6.51
C LYS A 183 11.42 8.79 -7.92
N GLN A 184 10.39 9.61 -8.10
CA GLN A 184 10.06 10.20 -9.39
C GLN A 184 11.21 11.06 -9.92
N LYS A 185 11.81 11.91 -9.07
CA LYS A 185 12.98 12.73 -9.46
C LYS A 185 14.15 11.88 -9.92
N ILE A 186 14.45 10.78 -9.21
CA ILE A 186 15.50 9.84 -9.60
C ILE A 186 15.19 9.20 -10.96
N ILE A 187 13.97 8.70 -11.14
CA ILE A 187 13.54 8.07 -12.41
C ILE A 187 13.69 9.08 -13.56
N GLN A 188 13.19 10.31 -13.39
CA GLN A 188 13.26 11.34 -14.41
C GLN A 188 14.71 11.72 -14.75
N PHE A 189 15.56 11.89 -13.73
CA PHE A 189 16.97 12.18 -13.92
C PHE A 189 17.69 11.10 -14.74
N LEU A 190 17.38 9.83 -14.50
CA LEU A 190 17.96 8.71 -15.25
C LEU A 190 17.48 8.69 -16.71
N ILE A 191 16.18 8.96 -16.95
CA ILE A 191 15.62 9.09 -18.30
C ILE A 191 16.31 10.22 -19.07
N ASP A 192 16.53 11.36 -18.41
CA ASP A 192 17.15 12.54 -19.03
C ASP A 192 18.64 12.29 -19.36
N ILE A 193 19.38 11.58 -18.50
CA ILE A 193 20.77 11.18 -18.79
C ILE A 193 20.82 10.33 -20.06
N GLU A 194 19.99 9.29 -20.14
CA GLU A 194 19.97 8.39 -21.31
C GLU A 194 19.63 9.13 -22.60
N LYS A 195 18.62 10.00 -22.54
CA LYS A 195 18.24 10.82 -23.68
C LYS A 195 19.42 11.68 -24.16
N ASN A 196 20.09 12.37 -23.24
CA ASN A 196 21.23 13.22 -23.55
C ASN A 196 22.48 12.44 -24.04
N LEU A 197 22.64 11.19 -23.61
CA LEU A 197 23.72 10.31 -24.09
C LEU A 197 23.43 9.80 -25.51
N ARG A 198 22.18 9.42 -25.80
CA ARG A 198 21.76 8.98 -27.14
C ARG A 198 21.75 10.13 -28.16
N ASP A 199 21.41 11.34 -27.73
CA ASP A 199 21.34 12.53 -28.57
C ASP A 199 22.72 13.18 -28.85
N LYS A 200 23.84 12.57 -28.40
CA LYS A 200 25.20 12.94 -28.80
C LYS A 200 25.72 12.03 -29.92
N PRO A 201 25.56 12.39 -31.21
CA PRO A 201 26.23 11.68 -32.29
C PRO A 201 27.71 12.05 -32.28
N GLY A 202 28.59 11.17 -31.79
CA GLY A 202 30.03 11.43 -31.79
C GLY A 202 30.95 10.46 -31.04
N ALA A 203 30.46 9.34 -30.53
CA ALA A 203 31.30 8.31 -29.91
C ALA A 203 31.33 7.01 -30.73
N ASN A 204 31.50 7.15 -32.05
CA ASN A 204 32.20 6.13 -32.83
C ASN A 204 33.66 6.63 -32.94
N LEU A 205 34.51 6.12 -32.07
CA LEU A 205 35.95 5.99 -32.32
C LEU A 205 36.22 4.54 -32.66
#